data_AF-A0A182X5G3-F1
#
_entry.id   AF-A0A182X5G3-F1
#
_cell.length_a   1.000
_cell.length_b   1.000
_cell.length_c   1.000
_cell.angle_alpha   90.00
_cell.angle_beta   90.00
_cell.angle_gamma   90.00
#
_symmetry.space_group_name_H-M   'P 1'
#
loop_
_entity.id
_entity.type
_entity.pdbx_description
1 polymer ?
#
loop_
_entity_poly.entity_id
_entity_poly.type
_entity_poly.pdbx_seq_one_letter_code
_entity_poly.pdbx_strand_id
1 'polypeptide(L)'
;MGYNDPLEYIPTSSLNNTADHGEFQYYKIGVQGTTYGFIRLSNHVYPYDQELSEIVLGSNNNTRSSARTQYRNSANEYKNTDLARVMTPNLLSPFRPVMLKLKVWVNGKKEVFHDGEHYPFLSYVDTTKYNYIHNHEFIAIIVHNGLYYDIIMNLLIVAVIVVISIICPSNAFHANSFDGCKQYGNVANYDDPLTYIPTKDLLHVKNTSKSKLIKIAVQGSSDGILRFGASLYPYNRDVIEIVLGGWTNTQSAGRRQHRSASNNNTNLVLAEVQTPQLLSANRPTVFLVELFHDGTIQVRIEGQDYPFLLFNDAKKTPFNYMAFTKWNNDVVYFYDCPVNTNATICYKGGKMQVN
;
A
#
# COMPACT_ATOMS: atom_id res chain seq x y z
N MET A 1 -8.91 5.30 -12.17
CA MET A 1 -8.69 6.31 -11.11
C MET A 1 -8.18 7.57 -11.79
N GLY A 2 -8.56 8.75 -11.30
CA GLY A 2 -8.01 10.02 -11.75
C GLY A 2 -6.53 10.16 -11.41
N TYR A 3 -5.81 11.01 -12.14
CA TYR A 3 -4.37 11.26 -11.95
C TYR A 3 -4.00 11.75 -10.53
N ASN A 4 -4.97 12.37 -9.85
CA ASN A 4 -4.83 12.91 -8.49
C ASN A 4 -5.37 11.98 -7.41
N ASP A 5 -6.00 10.87 -7.77
CA ASP A 5 -6.51 9.91 -6.79
C ASP A 5 -5.34 9.19 -6.10
N PRO A 6 -5.49 8.81 -4.83
CA PRO A 6 -4.55 7.95 -4.12
C PRO A 6 -4.40 6.62 -4.83
N LEU A 7 -3.16 6.12 -4.83
CA LEU A 7 -2.78 4.98 -5.64
C LEU A 7 -2.48 3.77 -4.77
N GLU A 8 -2.90 2.63 -5.29
CA GLU A 8 -2.42 1.35 -4.81
C GLU A 8 -1.04 1.09 -5.43
N TYR A 9 -0.02 1.25 -4.59
CA TYR A 9 1.35 0.90 -4.92
C TYR A 9 1.56 -0.59 -4.64
N ILE A 10 1.74 -1.36 -5.70
CA ILE A 10 1.93 -2.81 -5.67
C ILE A 10 3.41 -3.10 -5.47
N PRO A 11 3.80 -3.94 -4.49
CA PRO A 11 5.19 -4.36 -4.33
C PRO A 11 5.68 -5.07 -5.58
N THR A 12 6.84 -4.68 -6.09
CA THR A 12 7.43 -5.32 -7.27
C THR A 12 7.82 -6.78 -7.00
N SER A 13 8.14 -7.12 -5.75
CA SER A 13 8.38 -8.49 -5.28
C SER A 13 7.15 -9.40 -5.38
N SER A 14 5.93 -8.84 -5.40
CA SER A 14 4.69 -9.61 -5.57
C SER A 14 4.34 -9.93 -7.03
N LEU A 15 5.09 -9.39 -8.00
CA LEU A 15 4.79 -9.54 -9.41
C LEU A 15 5.45 -10.81 -9.98
N ASN A 16 4.64 -11.81 -10.30
CA ASN A 16 5.08 -13.10 -10.86
C ASN A 16 5.78 -13.01 -12.23
N ASN A 17 5.77 -11.85 -12.89
CA ASN A 17 6.34 -11.64 -14.22
C ASN A 17 7.67 -10.87 -14.18
N THR A 18 8.41 -10.96 -13.07
CA THR A 18 9.73 -10.34 -12.92
C THR A 18 10.83 -11.31 -13.33
N ALA A 19 11.68 -10.87 -14.26
CA ALA A 19 12.95 -11.55 -14.57
C ALA A 19 14.08 -10.64 -14.09
N ASP A 20 14.80 -11.08 -13.07
CA ASP A 20 15.98 -10.38 -12.54
C ASP A 20 17.23 -10.92 -13.23
N HIS A 21 17.90 -10.06 -13.98
CA HIS A 21 19.13 -10.39 -14.69
C HIS A 21 20.38 -9.82 -13.97
N GLY A 22 20.24 -9.39 -12.72
CA GLY A 22 21.29 -8.77 -11.91
C GLY A 22 21.51 -7.29 -12.24
N GLU A 23 21.67 -6.96 -13.53
CA GLU A 23 21.89 -5.57 -13.98
C GLU A 23 20.58 -4.79 -14.24
N PHE A 24 19.47 -5.52 -14.42
CA PHE A 24 18.16 -4.94 -14.67
C PHE A 24 17.03 -5.94 -14.33
N GLN A 25 15.84 -5.40 -14.14
CA GLN A 25 14.59 -6.14 -13.98
C GLN A 25 13.60 -5.83 -15.10
N TYR A 26 12.81 -6.82 -15.50
CA TYR A 26 11.69 -6.65 -16.42
C TYR A 26 10.34 -6.70 -15.72
N TYR A 27 9.42 -5.86 -16.20
CA TYR A 27 8.02 -5.85 -15.82
C TYR A 27 7.15 -5.94 -17.07
N LYS A 28 6.25 -6.91 -17.13
CA LYS A 28 5.20 -6.96 -18.15
C LYS A 28 3.95 -6.29 -17.62
N ILE A 29 3.50 -5.25 -18.31
CA ILE A 29 2.42 -4.38 -17.86
C ILE A 29 1.41 -4.21 -19.01
N GLY A 30 0.16 -4.56 -18.76
CA GLY A 30 -0.95 -4.25 -19.67
C GLY A 30 -1.59 -2.91 -19.29
N VAL A 31 -1.70 -1.98 -20.23
CA VAL A 31 -2.37 -0.69 -20.02
C VAL A 31 -3.53 -0.56 -21.01
N GLN A 32 -4.75 -0.42 -20.51
CA GLN A 32 -5.95 -0.24 -21.34
C GLN A 32 -6.62 1.08 -20.99
N GLY A 33 -6.88 1.92 -22.01
CA GLY A 33 -7.39 3.27 -21.82
C GLY A 33 -7.51 4.06 -23.12
N THR A 34 -8.18 5.21 -23.09
CA THR A 34 -8.27 6.10 -24.27
C THR A 34 -7.08 7.06 -24.36
N THR A 35 -6.66 7.62 -23.23
CA THR A 35 -5.58 8.60 -23.11
C THR A 35 -4.97 8.52 -21.70
N TYR A 36 -3.81 9.16 -21.48
CA TYR A 36 -3.25 9.40 -20.15
C TYR A 36 -3.18 8.15 -19.25
N GLY A 37 -2.43 7.15 -19.69
CA GLY A 37 -1.94 6.08 -18.84
C GLY A 37 -0.70 6.56 -18.07
N PHE A 38 -0.57 6.20 -16.80
CA PHE A 38 0.60 6.51 -15.99
C PHE A 38 1.12 5.24 -15.33
N ILE A 39 2.43 5.05 -15.37
CA ILE A 39 3.14 4.04 -14.60
C ILE A 39 4.07 4.79 -13.66
N ARG A 40 3.84 4.68 -12.36
CA ARG A 40 4.68 5.29 -11.32
C ARG A 40 5.53 4.23 -10.67
N LEU A 41 6.82 4.51 -10.54
CA LEU A 41 7.80 3.66 -9.86
C LEU A 41 8.32 4.42 -8.65
N SER A 42 8.28 3.76 -7.50
CA SER A 42 8.61 4.36 -6.21
C SER A 42 9.34 3.36 -5.30
N ASN A 43 10.17 3.88 -4.39
CA ASN A 43 10.75 3.11 -3.29
C ASN A 43 9.87 3.15 -2.02
N HIS A 44 8.75 3.86 -2.08
CA HIS A 44 7.83 4.07 -0.97
C HIS A 44 6.39 3.79 -1.42
N VAL A 45 5.63 3.10 -0.57
CA VAL A 45 4.18 2.83 -0.77
C VAL A 45 3.38 4.12 -0.82
N TYR A 46 3.79 5.11 -0.03
CA TYR A 46 3.18 6.43 0.05
C TYR A 46 4.26 7.49 -0.24
N PRO A 47 4.61 7.73 -1.52
CA PRO A 47 5.74 8.61 -1.89
C PRO A 47 5.41 10.11 -1.80
N TYR A 48 4.64 10.51 -0.79
CA TYR A 48 4.46 11.92 -0.49
C TYR A 48 5.76 12.49 0.05
N ASP A 49 6.08 13.71 -0.37
CA ASP A 49 7.33 14.39 -0.05
C ASP A 49 8.59 13.61 -0.52
N GLN A 50 8.41 12.72 -1.51
CA GLN A 50 9.47 11.97 -2.18
C GLN A 50 9.41 12.23 -3.70
N GLU A 51 10.55 12.15 -4.38
CA GLU A 51 10.59 12.08 -5.84
C GLU A 51 10.33 10.65 -6.31
N LEU A 52 9.51 10.48 -7.35
CA LEU A 52 9.24 9.20 -7.99
C LEU A 52 9.40 9.30 -9.51
N SER A 53 9.60 8.15 -10.15
CA SER A 53 9.68 8.05 -11.61
C SER A 53 8.30 7.84 -12.21
N GLU A 54 7.91 8.62 -13.21
CA GLU A 54 6.61 8.49 -13.87
C GLU A 54 6.75 8.38 -15.39
N ILE A 55 6.15 7.33 -15.94
CA ILE A 55 5.99 7.12 -17.37
C ILE A 55 4.55 7.48 -17.71
N VAL A 56 4.39 8.43 -18.62
CA VAL A 56 3.10 8.87 -19.16
C VAL A 56 2.93 8.28 -20.55
N LEU A 57 1.83 7.57 -20.76
CA LEU A 57 1.46 6.88 -21.98
C LEU A 57 0.24 7.57 -22.60
N GLY A 58 0.28 7.83 -23.90
CA GLY A 58 -0.86 8.39 -24.62
C GLY A 58 -1.30 9.78 -24.11
N SER A 59 -0.34 10.63 -23.74
CA SER A 59 -0.60 12.05 -23.48
C SER A 59 -0.91 12.82 -24.78
N ASN A 60 -1.42 14.05 -24.64
CA ASN A 60 -1.82 14.91 -25.76
C ASN A 60 -2.75 14.18 -26.75
N ASN A 61 -3.89 13.70 -26.24
CA ASN A 61 -4.86 12.92 -27.01
C ASN A 61 -4.24 11.68 -27.67
N ASN A 62 -3.50 10.90 -26.89
CA ASN A 62 -2.89 9.66 -27.33
C ASN A 62 -1.87 9.82 -28.49
N THR A 63 -1.17 10.96 -28.55
CA THR A 63 -0.16 11.21 -29.60
C THR A 63 1.27 11.11 -29.08
N ARG A 64 1.47 11.14 -27.76
CA ARG A 64 2.79 11.20 -27.14
C ARG A 64 2.90 10.30 -25.93
N SER A 65 4.13 9.91 -25.63
CA SER A 65 4.53 9.33 -24.36
C SER A 65 5.71 10.11 -23.81
N SER A 66 5.86 10.12 -22.49
CA SER A 66 6.93 10.86 -21.83
C SER A 66 7.37 10.17 -20.57
N ALA A 67 8.63 10.36 -20.21
CA ALA A 67 9.15 10.02 -18.91
C ALA A 67 9.46 11.31 -18.14
N ARG A 68 9.17 11.31 -16.85
CA ARG A 68 9.39 12.45 -15.97
C ARG A 68 9.66 12.01 -14.54
N THR A 69 10.26 12.87 -13.74
CA THR A 69 10.16 12.76 -12.28
C THR A 69 8.93 13.51 -11.82
N GLN A 70 8.26 12.96 -10.83
CA GLN A 70 7.16 13.62 -10.13
C GLN A 70 7.56 13.75 -8.67
N TYR A 71 7.37 14.94 -8.12
CA TYR A 71 7.32 15.19 -6.69
C TYR A 71 5.89 15.61 -6.34
N ARG A 72 5.33 15.04 -5.27
CA ARG A 72 4.04 15.47 -4.73
C ARG A 72 4.18 15.67 -3.23
N ASN A 73 3.86 16.86 -2.74
CA ASN A 73 3.86 17.12 -1.31
C ASN A 73 2.58 16.65 -0.62
N SER A 74 2.61 16.64 0.70
CA SER A 74 1.49 16.29 1.56
C SER A 74 0.23 17.18 1.38
N ALA A 75 0.35 18.37 0.78
CA ALA A 75 -0.77 19.23 0.42
C ALA A 75 -1.37 18.92 -0.99
N ASN A 76 -0.93 17.83 -1.64
CA ASN A 76 -1.25 17.46 -3.02
C ASN A 76 -0.75 18.43 -4.10
N GLU A 77 0.12 19.37 -3.77
CA GLU A 77 0.84 20.15 -4.76
C GLU A 77 1.89 19.26 -5.41
N TYR A 78 2.04 19.34 -6.72
CA TYR A 78 2.95 18.49 -7.46
C TYR A 78 3.82 19.27 -8.43
N LYS A 79 5.04 18.77 -8.62
CA LYS A 79 6.00 19.26 -9.59
C LYS A 79 6.44 18.11 -10.48
N ASN A 80 6.33 18.32 -11.78
CA ASN A 80 6.76 17.37 -12.79
C ASN A 80 7.99 17.91 -13.51
N THR A 81 9.03 17.08 -13.65
CA THR A 81 10.24 17.42 -14.43
C THR A 81 10.40 16.40 -15.54
N ASP A 82 10.15 16.82 -16.77
CA ASP A 82 10.21 15.92 -17.92
C ASP A 82 11.66 15.55 -18.27
N LEU A 83 11.90 14.26 -18.46
CA LEU A 83 13.20 13.66 -18.76
C LEU A 83 13.31 13.21 -20.22
N ALA A 84 12.21 12.68 -20.77
CA ALA A 84 12.16 12.25 -22.18
C ALA A 84 10.73 12.38 -22.72
N ARG A 85 10.61 12.60 -24.03
CA ARG A 85 9.33 12.65 -24.75
C ARG A 85 9.49 11.99 -26.11
N VAL A 86 8.45 11.29 -26.56
CA VAL A 86 8.44 10.60 -27.84
C VAL A 86 7.03 10.60 -28.43
N MET A 87 6.94 10.63 -29.77
CA MET A 87 5.67 10.51 -30.49
C MET A 87 5.22 9.05 -30.49
N THR A 88 4.01 8.79 -29.99
CA THR A 88 3.41 7.45 -29.91
C THR A 88 1.93 7.56 -30.28
N PRO A 89 1.61 7.81 -31.57
CA PRO A 89 0.24 7.98 -32.00
C PRO A 89 -0.57 6.69 -31.78
N ASN A 90 -1.73 6.84 -31.16
CA ASN A 90 -2.71 5.78 -30.92
C ASN A 90 -2.16 4.60 -30.09
N LEU A 91 -1.28 4.89 -29.12
CA LEU A 91 -0.68 3.86 -28.27
C LEU A 91 -1.71 3.13 -27.40
N LEU A 92 -2.59 3.88 -26.73
CA LEU A 92 -3.62 3.33 -25.85
C LEU A 92 -4.91 3.02 -26.62
N SER A 93 -5.62 1.97 -26.20
CA SER A 93 -6.93 1.61 -26.74
C SER A 93 -7.92 1.31 -25.61
N PRO A 94 -9.19 1.75 -25.72
CA PRO A 94 -10.22 1.38 -24.76
C PRO A 94 -10.65 -0.09 -24.90
N PHE A 95 -10.33 -0.75 -26.02
CA PHE A 95 -10.84 -2.08 -26.33
C PHE A 95 -9.85 -3.21 -26.04
N ARG A 96 -8.54 -2.90 -26.04
CA ARG A 96 -7.48 -3.89 -25.85
C ARG A 96 -6.34 -3.28 -25.05
N PRO A 97 -5.78 -3.98 -24.05
CA PRO A 97 -4.60 -3.51 -23.36
C PRO A 97 -3.41 -3.48 -24.32
N VAL A 98 -2.64 -2.39 -24.28
CA VAL A 98 -1.28 -2.41 -24.84
C VAL A 98 -0.38 -3.12 -23.85
N MET A 99 0.24 -4.20 -24.30
CA MET A 99 1.22 -4.93 -23.51
C MET A 99 2.58 -4.25 -23.66
N LEU A 100 3.13 -3.84 -22.53
CA LEU A 100 4.41 -3.18 -22.42
C LEU A 100 5.39 -4.05 -21.66
N LYS A 101 6.65 -3.98 -22.07
CA LYS A 101 7.78 -4.49 -21.31
C LYS A 101 8.55 -3.28 -20.81
N LEU A 102 8.60 -3.11 -19.50
CA LEU A 102 9.38 -2.08 -18.82
C LEU A 102 10.67 -2.71 -18.30
N LYS A 103 11.81 -2.19 -18.73
CA LYS A 103 13.15 -2.60 -18.28
C LYS A 103 13.70 -1.53 -17.34
N VAL A 104 14.02 -1.91 -16.12
CA VAL A 104 14.57 -1.01 -15.09
C VAL A 104 15.97 -1.46 -14.73
N TRP A 105 16.97 -0.63 -15.01
CA TRP A 105 18.38 -0.92 -14.74
C TRP A 105 18.79 -0.44 -13.35
N VAL A 106 19.80 -1.11 -12.77
CA VAL A 106 20.36 -0.73 -11.46
C VAL A 106 21.01 0.66 -11.43
N ASN A 107 21.39 1.19 -12.60
CA ASN A 107 21.99 2.52 -12.74
C ASN A 107 20.95 3.65 -12.92
N GLY A 108 19.67 3.37 -12.73
CA GLY A 108 18.58 4.34 -12.86
C GLY A 108 18.06 4.53 -14.29
N LYS A 109 18.65 3.87 -15.30
CA LYS A 109 18.12 3.83 -16.66
C LYS A 109 16.81 3.03 -16.71
N LYS A 110 15.85 3.52 -17.48
CA LYS A 110 14.54 2.89 -17.68
C LYS A 110 14.19 2.92 -19.16
N GLU A 111 13.69 1.80 -19.67
CA GLU A 111 13.36 1.60 -21.08
C GLU A 111 11.98 0.94 -21.21
N VAL A 112 11.15 1.48 -22.10
CA VAL A 112 9.79 1.00 -22.34
C VAL A 112 9.68 0.50 -23.77
N PHE A 113 9.20 -0.73 -23.90
CA PHE A 113 9.04 -1.46 -25.15
C PHE A 113 7.57 -1.86 -25.31
N HIS A 114 7.13 -2.04 -26.55
CA HIS A 114 6.01 -2.93 -26.80
C HIS A 114 6.43 -4.36 -26.45
N ASP A 115 5.54 -5.16 -25.87
CA ASP A 115 5.86 -6.57 -25.61
C ASP A 115 6.11 -7.29 -26.94
N GLY A 116 7.18 -8.10 -26.98
CA GLY A 116 7.68 -8.72 -28.21
C GLY A 116 8.71 -7.89 -29.00
N GLU A 117 8.82 -6.58 -28.77
CA GLU A 117 9.78 -5.74 -29.49
C GLU A 117 11.19 -5.74 -28.86
N HIS A 118 12.19 -5.50 -29.71
CA HIS A 118 13.61 -5.44 -29.33
C HIS A 118 14.11 -4.02 -29.07
N TYR A 119 13.44 -2.99 -29.57
CA TYR A 119 13.85 -1.60 -29.42
C TYR A 119 12.86 -0.82 -28.54
N PRO A 120 13.34 -0.01 -27.57
CA PRO A 120 12.46 0.77 -26.74
C PRO A 120 11.93 1.97 -27.53
N PHE A 121 10.65 2.28 -27.38
CA PHE A 121 10.11 3.54 -27.90
C PHE A 121 10.39 4.70 -26.93
N LEU A 122 10.63 4.42 -25.65
CA LEU A 122 10.98 5.41 -24.65
C LEU A 122 12.15 4.92 -23.81
N SER A 123 13.22 5.71 -23.73
CA SER A 123 14.40 5.43 -22.91
C SER A 123 14.81 6.70 -22.18
N TYR A 124 15.09 6.60 -20.88
CA TYR A 124 15.48 7.73 -20.06
C TYR A 124 16.34 7.28 -18.88
N VAL A 125 17.07 8.23 -18.28
CA VAL A 125 17.81 8.01 -17.04
C VAL A 125 17.22 8.92 -15.99
N ASP A 126 16.82 8.33 -14.87
CA ASP A 126 16.36 9.07 -13.71
C ASP A 126 17.54 9.37 -12.80
N THR A 127 18.02 10.62 -12.84
CA THR A 127 19.22 11.06 -12.11
C THR A 127 18.90 11.63 -10.73
N THR A 128 17.70 11.42 -10.20
CA THR A 128 17.31 11.79 -8.83
C THR A 128 18.12 10.97 -7.81
N LYS A 129 19.36 11.42 -7.62
CA LYS A 129 20.39 11.15 -6.60
C LYS A 129 20.51 9.72 -6.00
N TYR A 130 21.44 8.97 -6.59
CA TYR A 130 22.70 8.44 -6.01
C TYR A 130 22.75 7.66 -4.68
N ASN A 131 21.66 7.40 -3.98
CA ASN A 131 21.68 6.50 -2.83
C ASN A 131 20.47 5.60 -2.92
N TYR A 132 20.52 4.48 -3.63
CA TYR A 132 19.90 3.22 -3.20
C TYR A 132 20.36 2.11 -4.15
N ILE A 133 21.07 1.15 -3.57
CA ILE A 133 21.37 -0.14 -4.15
C ILE A 133 20.02 -0.89 -4.16
N HIS A 134 19.57 -1.29 -5.36
CA HIS A 134 18.35 -2.04 -5.70
C HIS A 134 17.05 -1.25 -5.97
N ASN A 135 16.51 -1.53 -7.17
CA ASN A 135 15.12 -1.72 -7.61
C ASN A 135 14.01 -0.85 -7.00
N HIS A 136 13.18 -0.26 -7.86
CA HIS A 136 11.95 0.38 -7.40
C HIS A 136 11.08 -0.69 -6.74
N GLU A 137 10.75 -0.51 -5.48
CA GLU A 137 10.08 -1.52 -4.66
C GLU A 137 8.57 -1.55 -4.92
N PHE A 138 8.03 -0.48 -5.50
CA PHE A 138 6.60 -0.36 -5.74
C PHE A 138 6.28 0.21 -7.11
N ILE A 139 5.22 -0.31 -7.71
CA ILE A 139 4.64 0.18 -8.97
C ILE A 139 3.16 0.51 -8.81
N ALA A 140 2.73 1.61 -9.40
CA ALA A 140 1.31 1.95 -9.51
C ALA A 140 0.96 2.25 -10.97
N ILE A 141 -0.23 1.82 -11.41
CA ILE A 141 -0.73 2.03 -12.76
C ILE A 141 -2.04 2.82 -12.69
N ILE A 142 -2.11 3.92 -13.43
CA ILE A 142 -3.28 4.79 -13.52
C ILE A 142 -3.69 4.89 -14.98
N VAL A 143 -4.99 4.93 -15.23
CA VAL A 143 -5.52 5.30 -16.53
C VAL A 143 -6.64 6.31 -16.34
N HIS A 144 -6.51 7.46 -17.00
CA HIS A 144 -7.55 8.46 -17.03
C HIS A 144 -8.39 8.32 -18.31
N ASN A 145 -9.60 7.79 -18.19
CA ASN A 145 -10.58 7.83 -19.27
C ASN A 145 -11.20 9.22 -19.31
N GLY A 146 -10.76 10.07 -20.25
CA GLY A 146 -11.39 11.35 -20.52
C GLY A 146 -12.80 11.14 -21.08
N LEU A 147 -13.78 10.92 -20.21
CA LEU A 147 -15.21 10.93 -20.54
C LEU A 147 -15.79 12.29 -20.13
N TYR A 148 -15.37 13.33 -20.83
CA TYR A 148 -16.11 14.58 -20.89
C TYR A 148 -16.38 14.79 -22.38
N TYR A 149 -17.58 14.41 -22.82
CA TYR A 149 -18.26 14.60 -24.11
C TYR A 149 -19.04 13.31 -24.48
N ASP A 150 -20.32 13.53 -24.81
CA ASP A 150 -21.32 12.59 -25.34
C ASP A 150 -22.19 11.77 -24.37
N ILE A 151 -23.07 12.51 -23.67
CA ILE A 151 -24.25 12.07 -22.91
C ILE A 151 -25.28 11.28 -23.77
N ILE A 152 -25.07 11.06 -25.07
CA ILE A 152 -26.05 10.42 -25.96
C ILE A 152 -25.77 8.92 -26.24
N MET A 153 -24.60 8.37 -25.85
CA MET A 153 -24.25 6.96 -26.09
C MET A 153 -24.44 6.03 -24.85
N ASN A 154 -25.17 6.48 -23.82
CA ASN A 154 -25.28 5.75 -22.56
C ASN A 154 -26.32 4.60 -22.53
N LEU A 155 -27.25 4.51 -23.49
CA LEU A 155 -28.24 3.43 -23.46
C LEU A 155 -27.77 2.12 -24.11
N LEU A 156 -26.86 2.17 -25.09
CA LEU A 156 -26.39 0.98 -25.80
C LEU A 156 -25.20 0.30 -25.10
N ILE A 157 -24.35 1.06 -24.41
CA ILE A 157 -23.14 0.54 -23.75
C ILE A 157 -23.49 -0.23 -22.46
N VAL A 158 -24.49 0.21 -21.69
CA VAL A 158 -24.92 -0.48 -20.46
C VAL A 158 -25.42 -1.89 -20.76
N ALA A 159 -26.16 -2.08 -21.86
CA ALA A 159 -26.64 -3.40 -22.26
C ALA A 159 -25.50 -4.36 -22.63
N VAL A 160 -24.44 -3.87 -23.30
CA VAL A 160 -23.30 -4.71 -23.72
C VAL A 160 -22.37 -5.04 -22.54
N ILE A 161 -22.17 -4.10 -21.61
CA ILE A 161 -21.35 -4.34 -20.41
C ILE A 161 -21.99 -5.40 -19.50
N VAL A 162 -23.32 -5.34 -19.30
CA VAL A 162 -24.05 -6.35 -18.52
C VAL A 162 -23.95 -7.74 -19.14
N VAL A 163 -23.98 -7.84 -20.48
CA VAL A 163 -23.86 -9.14 -21.16
C VAL A 163 -22.43 -9.70 -21.09
N ILE A 164 -21.39 -8.89 -21.22
CA ILE A 164 -19.99 -9.36 -21.16
C ILE A 164 -19.58 -9.79 -19.74
N SER A 165 -20.08 -9.11 -18.70
CA SER A 165 -19.81 -9.44 -17.29
C SER A 165 -20.47 -10.74 -16.83
N ILE A 166 -21.49 -11.24 -17.56
CA ILE A 166 -22.10 -12.55 -17.30
C ILE A 166 -21.29 -13.69 -17.96
N ILE A 167 -20.54 -13.40 -19.03
CA ILE A 167 -19.87 -14.43 -19.86
C ILE A 167 -18.40 -14.67 -19.43
N CYS A 168 -17.76 -13.68 -18.81
CA CYS A 168 -16.40 -13.80 -18.27
C CYS A 168 -16.32 -13.19 -16.86
N PRO A 169 -16.50 -13.97 -15.78
CA PRO A 169 -16.03 -13.54 -14.47
C PRO A 169 -14.50 -13.45 -14.53
N SER A 170 -13.96 -12.23 -14.67
CA SER A 170 -12.54 -12.02 -14.37
C SER A 170 -12.39 -12.12 -12.85
N ASN A 171 -11.93 -13.27 -12.38
CA ASN A 171 -11.39 -13.40 -11.04
C ASN A 171 -10.20 -12.46 -10.94
N ALA A 172 -10.42 -11.26 -10.41
CA ALA A 172 -9.35 -10.39 -9.96
C ALA A 172 -8.68 -11.13 -8.79
N PHE A 173 -7.58 -11.83 -9.08
CA PHE A 173 -6.72 -12.43 -8.07
C PHE A 173 -6.05 -11.31 -7.27
N HIS A 174 -6.73 -10.82 -6.24
CA HIS A 174 -6.07 -10.14 -5.13
C HIS A 174 -5.96 -11.16 -3.99
N ALA A 175 -4.74 -11.67 -3.79
CA ALA A 175 -4.45 -12.66 -2.75
C ALA A 175 -4.27 -12.01 -1.37
N ASN A 176 -5.27 -11.28 -0.87
CA ASN A 176 -5.35 -10.96 0.56
C ASN A 176 -6.15 -12.08 1.25
N SER A 177 -5.54 -13.25 1.45
CA SER A 177 -6.22 -14.33 2.17
C SER A 177 -6.24 -14.00 3.68
N PHE A 178 -7.44 -13.66 4.16
CA PHE A 178 -7.80 -13.57 5.58
C PHE A 178 -8.60 -14.81 6.03
N ASP A 179 -8.51 -15.91 5.26
CA ASP A 179 -9.16 -17.18 5.60
C ASP A 179 -8.59 -17.72 6.92
N GLY A 180 -9.48 -18.12 7.82
CA GLY A 180 -9.12 -18.64 9.14
C GLY A 180 -8.86 -17.59 10.22
N CYS A 181 -9.04 -16.29 9.95
CA CYS A 181 -9.01 -15.24 10.97
C CYS A 181 -10.27 -15.25 11.85
N LYS A 182 -10.13 -14.87 13.12
CA LYS A 182 -11.27 -14.46 13.97
C LYS A 182 -11.76 -13.08 13.54
N GLN A 183 -13.07 -12.84 13.61
CA GLN A 183 -13.67 -11.54 13.28
C GLN A 183 -14.10 -10.81 14.56
N TYR A 184 -13.87 -9.49 14.60
CA TYR A 184 -14.32 -8.60 15.66
C TYR A 184 -15.04 -7.40 15.03
N GLY A 185 -16.39 -7.43 15.04
CA GLY A 185 -17.24 -6.43 14.36
C GLY A 185 -17.91 -5.42 15.30
N ASN A 186 -18.09 -5.74 16.58
CA ASN A 186 -18.69 -4.81 17.54
C ASN A 186 -17.60 -3.93 18.18
N VAL A 187 -17.05 -3.01 17.40
CA VAL A 187 -15.93 -2.16 17.80
C VAL A 187 -16.44 -0.95 18.60
N ALA A 188 -15.98 -0.84 19.84
CA ALA A 188 -16.31 0.27 20.72
C ALA A 188 -15.65 1.59 20.28
N ASN A 189 -16.30 2.73 20.55
CA ASN A 189 -15.75 4.04 20.20
C ASN A 189 -14.51 4.37 21.03
N TYR A 190 -13.77 5.39 20.62
CA TYR A 190 -12.45 5.73 21.14
C TYR A 190 -12.39 5.87 22.67
N ASP A 191 -13.47 6.43 23.24
CA ASP A 191 -13.61 6.75 24.66
C ASP A 191 -14.45 5.76 25.46
N ASP A 192 -14.98 4.73 24.79
CA ASP A 192 -15.73 3.67 25.44
C ASP A 192 -14.78 2.67 26.13
N PRO A 193 -15.28 1.93 27.14
CA PRO A 193 -14.54 0.82 27.71
C PRO A 193 -14.20 -0.23 26.64
N LEU A 194 -12.92 -0.59 26.54
CA LEU A 194 -12.44 -1.57 25.56
C LEU A 194 -12.29 -2.96 26.16
N THR A 195 -12.57 -3.97 25.35
CA THR A 195 -12.24 -5.37 25.69
C THR A 195 -10.82 -5.68 25.28
N TYR A 196 -9.94 -5.88 26.26
CA TYR A 196 -8.55 -6.27 26.03
C TYR A 196 -8.42 -7.81 25.98
N ILE A 197 -7.92 -8.32 24.86
CA ILE A 197 -7.71 -9.74 24.60
C ILE A 197 -6.28 -10.11 25.01
N PRO A 198 -6.05 -11.12 25.86
CA PRO A 198 -4.71 -11.56 26.19
C PRO A 198 -4.02 -12.11 24.93
N THR A 199 -2.87 -11.54 24.57
CA THR A 199 -2.13 -11.97 23.37
C THR A 199 -1.52 -13.37 23.50
N LYS A 200 -1.52 -13.94 24.71
CA LYS A 200 -1.11 -15.33 24.99
C LYS A 200 -2.18 -16.35 24.61
N ASP A 201 -3.44 -15.93 24.47
CA ASP A 201 -4.57 -16.80 24.15
C ASP A 201 -4.82 -16.86 22.62
N LEU A 202 -4.00 -16.17 21.84
CA LEU A 202 -4.06 -16.13 20.38
C LEU A 202 -3.18 -17.25 19.80
N LEU A 203 -3.71 -17.99 18.83
CA LEU A 203 -3.07 -19.17 18.25
C LEU A 203 -1.99 -18.82 17.22
N HIS A 204 -2.17 -17.72 16.49
CA HIS A 204 -1.35 -17.36 15.32
C HIS A 204 -0.41 -16.17 15.58
N VAL A 205 -0.14 -15.88 16.86
CA VAL A 205 0.87 -14.91 17.26
C VAL A 205 2.25 -15.54 17.18
N LYS A 206 3.12 -14.99 16.33
CA LYS A 206 4.51 -15.45 16.22
C LYS A 206 5.36 -14.73 17.27
N ASN A 207 5.85 -15.49 18.25
CA ASN A 207 6.77 -14.98 19.26
C ASN A 207 8.22 -15.30 18.84
N THR A 208 9.10 -14.33 18.98
CA THR A 208 10.55 -14.51 18.90
C THR A 208 11.19 -14.15 20.24
N SER A 209 12.50 -14.34 20.40
CA SER A 209 13.20 -13.88 21.60
C SER A 209 13.25 -12.34 21.75
N LYS A 210 12.90 -11.60 20.68
CA LYS A 210 13.02 -10.13 20.62
C LYS A 210 11.69 -9.42 20.38
N SER A 211 10.71 -10.11 19.81
CA SER A 211 9.50 -9.48 19.30
C SER A 211 8.28 -10.41 19.31
N LYS A 212 7.11 -9.79 19.18
CA LYS A 212 5.84 -10.43 18.88
C LYS A 212 5.31 -9.90 17.55
N LEU A 213 5.05 -10.79 16.60
CA LEU A 213 4.47 -10.48 15.29
C LEU A 213 3.01 -10.94 15.24
N ILE A 214 2.11 -10.04 14.85
CA ILE A 214 0.67 -10.25 14.79
C ILE A 214 0.17 -9.85 13.41
N LYS A 215 -0.57 -10.76 12.74
CA LYS A 215 -1.27 -10.50 11.48
C LYS A 215 -2.71 -10.07 11.78
N ILE A 216 -3.11 -8.91 11.25
CA ILE A 216 -4.44 -8.31 11.47
C ILE A 216 -4.92 -7.74 10.15
N ALA A 217 -6.16 -7.97 9.75
CA ALA A 217 -6.80 -7.22 8.67
C ALA A 217 -7.82 -6.22 9.21
N VAL A 218 -7.94 -5.08 8.55
CA VAL A 218 -8.85 -4.00 8.94
C VAL A 218 -9.69 -3.61 7.73
N GLN A 219 -11.01 -3.62 7.89
CA GLN A 219 -11.97 -3.18 6.89
C GLN A 219 -12.78 -2.02 7.45
N GLY A 220 -12.80 -0.89 6.76
CA GLY A 220 -13.46 0.34 7.18
C GLY A 220 -13.06 1.51 6.29
N SER A 221 -13.87 2.57 6.22
CA SER A 221 -13.54 3.77 5.42
C SER A 221 -12.35 4.54 6.00
N SER A 222 -12.17 4.51 7.32
CA SER A 222 -11.08 5.15 8.08
C SER A 222 -11.07 4.65 9.54
N ASP A 223 -10.16 5.17 10.36
CA ASP A 223 -10.18 5.10 11.82
C ASP A 223 -10.00 3.71 12.45
N GLY A 224 -9.19 2.85 11.83
CA GLY A 224 -8.78 1.59 12.45
C GLY A 224 -7.74 1.82 13.55
N ILE A 225 -8.07 1.60 14.81
CA ILE A 225 -7.20 1.84 15.96
C ILE A 225 -6.95 0.54 16.75
N LEU A 226 -5.67 0.20 16.89
CA LEU A 226 -5.17 -0.91 17.71
C LEU A 226 -4.56 -0.36 19.00
N ARG A 227 -4.78 -1.03 20.14
CA ARG A 227 -4.10 -0.72 21.40
C ARG A 227 -3.41 -1.95 21.98
N PHE A 228 -2.22 -1.78 22.55
CA PHE A 228 -1.48 -2.82 23.25
C PHE A 228 -1.08 -2.37 24.65
N GLY A 229 -1.31 -3.22 25.66
CA GLY A 229 -1.10 -2.87 27.06
C GLY A 229 -0.72 -4.02 27.96
N ALA A 230 -0.33 -3.68 29.20
CA ALA A 230 0.20 -4.64 30.17
C ALA A 230 -0.87 -5.47 30.89
N SER A 231 -2.13 -5.01 30.89
CA SER A 231 -3.22 -5.57 31.71
C SER A 231 -4.57 -5.47 31.01
N LEU A 232 -5.52 -6.30 31.45
CA LEU A 232 -6.92 -6.32 30.98
C LEU A 232 -7.64 -4.96 31.15
N TYR A 233 -7.26 -4.18 32.17
CA TYR A 233 -7.84 -2.87 32.46
C TYR A 233 -6.71 -1.84 32.65
N PRO A 234 -6.16 -1.26 31.57
CA PRO A 234 -4.97 -0.41 31.66
C PRO A 234 -5.27 1.03 32.09
N TYR A 235 -6.26 1.26 32.96
CA TYR A 235 -6.52 2.58 33.53
C TYR A 235 -5.33 3.01 34.41
N ASN A 236 -5.01 4.31 34.34
CA ASN A 236 -3.82 4.93 34.91
C ASN A 236 -2.50 4.31 34.43
N ARG A 237 -2.50 3.66 33.26
CA ARG A 237 -1.32 3.07 32.63
C ARG A 237 -1.23 3.53 31.19
N ASP A 238 -0.01 3.49 30.67
CA ASP A 238 0.23 3.76 29.27
C ASP A 238 -0.08 2.51 28.44
N VAL A 239 -0.59 2.73 27.24
CA VAL A 239 -0.75 1.72 26.18
C VAL A 239 -0.11 2.24 24.89
N ILE A 240 0.37 1.32 24.07
CA ILE A 240 0.79 1.64 22.70
C ILE A 240 -0.49 1.73 21.86
N GLU A 241 -0.68 2.80 21.13
CA GLU A 241 -1.80 3.01 20.21
C GLU A 241 -1.26 3.12 18.78
N ILE A 242 -1.86 2.38 17.85
CA ILE A 242 -1.57 2.44 16.41
C ILE A 242 -2.86 2.87 15.73
N VAL A 243 -2.81 4.00 15.04
CA VAL A 243 -3.91 4.54 14.23
C VAL A 243 -3.62 4.25 12.78
N LEU A 244 -4.52 3.53 12.12
CA LEU A 244 -4.51 3.16 10.71
C LEU A 244 -5.62 3.94 10.00
N GLY A 245 -5.25 4.76 9.02
CA GLY A 245 -6.22 5.53 8.25
C GLY A 245 -6.99 6.54 9.09
N GLY A 246 -6.33 7.25 10.01
CA GLY A 246 -6.91 8.39 10.72
C GLY A 246 -7.04 9.64 9.82
N TRP A 247 -7.60 10.72 10.38
CA TRP A 247 -7.82 11.99 9.67
C TRP A 247 -8.52 11.81 8.33
N THR A 248 -9.65 11.08 8.36
CA THR A 248 -10.41 10.74 7.14
C THR A 248 -9.55 9.91 6.17
N ASN A 249 -8.85 8.91 6.72
CA ASN A 249 -8.01 7.99 5.96
C ASN A 249 -6.88 8.68 5.18
N THR A 250 -6.29 9.74 5.75
CA THR A 250 -5.15 10.44 5.14
C THR A 250 -3.82 10.11 5.82
N GLN A 251 -3.85 9.63 7.06
CA GLN A 251 -2.67 9.49 7.91
C GLN A 251 -2.73 8.25 8.80
N SER A 252 -1.57 7.81 9.26
CA SER A 252 -1.40 6.80 10.29
C SER A 252 -0.45 7.31 11.37
N ALA A 253 -0.65 6.89 12.61
CA ALA A 253 0.16 7.36 13.73
C ALA A 253 0.45 6.26 14.74
N GLY A 254 1.69 6.28 15.25
CA GLY A 254 2.10 5.55 16.44
C GLY A 254 2.06 6.48 17.63
N ARG A 255 1.36 6.09 18.70
CA ARG A 255 1.12 6.93 19.87
C ARG A 255 1.36 6.15 21.15
N ARG A 256 1.68 6.88 22.21
CA ARG A 256 1.50 6.40 23.59
C ARG A 256 0.24 7.06 24.15
N GLN A 257 -0.75 6.24 24.46
CA GLN A 257 -2.02 6.68 25.02
C GLN A 257 -2.03 6.41 26.52
N HIS A 258 -2.49 7.38 27.31
CA HIS A 258 -2.73 7.22 28.73
C HIS A 258 -4.20 7.52 29.05
N ARG A 259 -4.89 6.63 29.75
CA ARG A 259 -6.28 6.86 30.19
C ARG A 259 -6.36 6.84 31.71
N SER A 260 -6.81 7.93 32.32
CA SER A 260 -7.04 7.95 33.77
C SER A 260 -8.27 7.13 34.16
N ALA A 261 -8.38 6.77 35.44
CA ALA A 261 -9.59 6.14 35.98
C ALA A 261 -10.85 7.01 35.86
N SER A 262 -10.70 8.34 35.72
CA SER A 262 -11.79 9.28 35.43
C SER A 262 -12.10 9.42 33.93
N ASN A 263 -11.57 8.51 33.10
CA ASN A 263 -11.71 8.48 31.65
C ASN A 263 -11.07 9.63 30.87
N ASN A 264 -10.21 10.45 31.49
CA ASN A 264 -9.45 11.47 30.77
C ASN A 264 -8.33 10.80 29.99
N ASN A 265 -8.18 11.13 28.71
CA ASN A 265 -7.14 10.59 27.85
C ASN A 265 -6.06 11.63 27.52
N THR A 266 -4.82 11.17 27.35
CA THR A 266 -3.75 11.93 26.70
C THR A 266 -3.07 11.06 25.65
N ASN A 267 -2.71 11.70 24.54
CA ASN A 267 -2.11 11.05 23.38
C ASN A 267 -0.78 11.71 23.06
N LEU A 268 0.32 11.01 23.34
CA LEU A 268 1.64 11.42 22.90
C LEU A 268 1.93 10.80 21.54
N VAL A 269 2.01 11.62 20.49
CA VAL A 269 2.41 11.16 19.15
C VAL A 269 3.90 10.83 19.14
N LEU A 270 4.23 9.59 18.77
CA LEU A 270 5.61 9.10 18.65
C LEU A 270 6.08 9.07 17.19
N ALA A 271 5.15 8.83 16.27
CA ALA A 271 5.33 9.01 14.83
C ALA A 271 3.98 9.27 14.16
N GLU A 272 4.02 10.00 13.06
CA GLU A 272 2.88 10.25 12.18
C GLU A 272 3.38 10.19 10.74
N VAL A 273 2.62 9.54 9.88
CA VAL A 273 2.96 9.32 8.47
C VAL A 273 1.71 9.50 7.62
N GLN A 274 1.86 10.15 6.47
CA GLN A 274 0.78 10.28 5.49
C GLN A 274 0.53 8.92 4.83
N THR A 275 -0.69 8.40 4.95
CA THR A 275 -1.13 7.11 4.39
C THR A 275 -2.52 7.25 3.78
N PRO A 276 -2.66 8.04 2.70
CA PRO A 276 -3.97 8.26 2.11
C PRO A 276 -4.57 6.99 1.54
N GLN A 277 -5.86 6.78 1.82
CA GLN A 277 -6.65 5.63 1.39
C GLN A 277 -6.06 4.27 1.83
N LEU A 278 -5.45 4.23 3.01
CA LEU A 278 -4.91 3.01 3.59
C LEU A 278 -6.01 1.95 3.83
N LEU A 279 -7.17 2.39 4.34
CA LEU A 279 -8.31 1.53 4.62
C LEU A 279 -9.40 1.61 3.53
N SER A 280 -10.22 0.58 3.42
CA SER A 280 -11.38 0.56 2.53
C SER A 280 -12.59 -0.08 3.19
N ALA A 281 -13.77 0.51 2.96
CA ALA A 281 -15.04 -0.06 3.42
C ALA A 281 -15.38 -1.38 2.71
N ASN A 282 -14.87 -1.58 1.49
CA ASN A 282 -15.27 -2.70 0.62
C ASN A 282 -14.25 -3.84 0.62
N ARG A 283 -13.05 -3.63 1.16
CA ARG A 283 -11.98 -4.64 1.19
C ARG A 283 -11.14 -4.52 2.46
N PRO A 284 -10.80 -5.63 3.14
CA PRO A 284 -9.84 -5.60 4.23
C PRO A 284 -8.43 -5.32 3.73
N THR A 285 -7.73 -4.41 4.39
CA THR A 285 -6.28 -4.25 4.25
C THR A 285 -5.58 -5.10 5.30
N VAL A 286 -4.64 -5.95 4.90
CA VAL A 286 -3.94 -6.86 5.83
C VAL A 286 -2.61 -6.27 6.27
N PHE A 287 -2.37 -6.28 7.58
CA PHE A 287 -1.23 -5.70 8.26
C PHE A 287 -0.46 -6.74 9.04
N LEU A 288 0.85 -6.55 9.10
CA LEU A 288 1.77 -7.24 9.97
C LEU A 288 2.33 -6.22 10.97
N VAL A 289 1.94 -6.40 12.24
CA VAL A 289 2.36 -5.54 13.36
C VAL A 289 3.42 -6.29 14.15
N GLU A 290 4.62 -5.72 14.25
CA GLU A 290 5.72 -6.30 15.03
C GLU A 290 6.10 -5.39 16.20
N LEU A 291 6.06 -5.95 17.40
CA LEU A 291 6.27 -5.29 18.68
C LEU A 291 7.54 -5.84 19.31
N PHE A 292 8.60 -5.03 19.38
CA PHE A 292 9.90 -5.43 19.93
C PHE A 292 10.00 -5.11 21.42
N HIS A 293 10.68 -5.98 22.18
CA HIS A 293 10.91 -5.80 23.63
C HIS A 293 11.81 -4.59 23.96
N ASP A 294 12.52 -4.03 22.98
CA ASP A 294 13.30 -2.81 23.14
C ASP A 294 12.48 -1.52 23.01
N GLY A 295 11.18 -1.65 22.71
CA GLY A 295 10.25 -0.54 22.50
C GLY A 295 10.05 -0.17 21.04
N THR A 296 10.71 -0.81 20.08
CA THR A 296 10.47 -0.55 18.65
C THR A 296 9.15 -1.18 18.22
N ILE A 297 8.35 -0.45 17.46
CA ILE A 297 7.10 -0.92 16.85
C ILE A 297 7.13 -0.60 15.37
N GLN A 298 6.79 -1.60 14.55
CA GLN A 298 6.69 -1.44 13.12
C GLN A 298 5.41 -2.05 12.56
N VAL A 299 4.84 -1.39 11.55
CA VAL A 299 3.65 -1.84 10.84
C VAL A 299 3.94 -1.86 9.35
N ARG A 300 3.72 -3.01 8.73
CA ARG A 300 3.82 -3.20 7.27
C ARG A 300 2.51 -3.78 6.74
N ILE A 301 2.19 -3.52 5.48
CA ILE A 301 1.09 -4.20 4.80
C ILE A 301 1.59 -5.60 4.39
N GLU A 302 0.72 -6.62 4.42
CA GLU A 302 1.10 -7.96 3.99
C GLU A 302 1.57 -7.95 2.52
N GLY A 303 2.66 -8.65 2.23
CA GLY A 303 3.34 -8.62 0.93
C GLY A 303 4.32 -7.46 0.74
N GLN A 304 4.46 -6.55 1.72
CA GLN A 304 5.47 -5.49 1.69
C GLN A 304 6.70 -5.84 2.52
N ASP A 305 7.88 -5.48 2.00
CA ASP A 305 9.16 -5.75 2.63
C ASP A 305 9.51 -4.75 3.75
N TYR A 306 9.00 -3.52 3.67
CA TYR A 306 9.31 -2.42 4.60
C TYR A 306 8.07 -1.91 5.35
N PRO A 307 8.24 -1.47 6.60
CA PRO A 307 7.16 -0.86 7.35
C PRO A 307 6.86 0.55 6.84
N PHE A 308 5.58 0.87 6.67
CA PHE A 308 5.16 2.25 6.39
C PHE A 308 5.09 3.10 7.66
N LEU A 309 4.95 2.46 8.83
CA LEU A 309 4.94 3.12 10.14
C LEU A 309 5.97 2.45 11.05
N LEU A 310 6.92 3.23 11.57
CA LEU A 310 7.98 2.80 12.48
C LEU A 310 8.12 3.84 13.58
N PHE A 311 8.12 3.42 14.84
CA PHE A 311 8.32 4.30 15.99
C PHE A 311 8.91 3.56 17.19
N ASN A 312 9.44 4.32 18.15
CA ASN A 312 9.99 3.78 19.39
C ASN A 312 9.23 4.30 20.62
N ASP A 313 8.72 3.36 21.42
CA ASP A 313 8.20 3.60 22.74
C ASP A 313 9.31 3.47 23.79
N ALA A 314 9.94 4.59 24.14
CA ALA A 314 11.04 4.63 25.12
C ALA A 314 10.67 4.08 26.52
N LYS A 315 9.37 4.04 26.87
CA LYS A 315 8.88 3.43 28.12
C LYS A 315 8.79 1.91 28.07
N LYS A 316 8.93 1.31 26.88
CA LYS A 316 8.87 -0.14 26.65
C LYS A 316 7.61 -0.75 27.24
N THR A 317 6.47 -0.13 26.93
CA THR A 317 5.16 -0.54 27.44
C THR A 317 4.92 -2.00 27.11
N PRO A 318 4.60 -2.86 28.10
CA PRO A 318 4.33 -4.26 27.83
C PRO A 318 3.09 -4.44 26.94
N PHE A 319 3.16 -5.36 25.98
CA PHE A 319 2.10 -5.64 24.99
C PHE A 319 1.44 -7.01 25.24
N ASN A 320 1.13 -7.29 26.51
CA ASN A 320 0.54 -8.56 26.94
C ASN A 320 -0.90 -8.73 26.47
N TYR A 321 -1.61 -7.62 26.28
CA TYR A 321 -3.01 -7.56 25.85
C TYR A 321 -3.14 -6.66 24.62
N MET A 322 -4.12 -6.96 23.78
CA MET A 322 -4.47 -6.12 22.64
C MET A 322 -5.95 -5.76 22.64
N ALA A 323 -6.31 -4.61 22.10
CA ALA A 323 -7.69 -4.17 21.96
C ALA A 323 -7.91 -3.46 20.61
N PHE A 324 -9.17 -3.42 20.19
CA PHE A 324 -9.64 -2.75 18.99
C PHE A 324 -10.56 -1.60 19.37
N THR A 325 -10.42 -0.47 18.71
CA THR A 325 -11.33 0.67 18.84
C THR A 325 -11.45 1.41 17.51
N LYS A 326 -12.33 2.40 17.47
CA LYS A 326 -12.55 3.27 16.30
C LYS A 326 -12.76 4.70 16.76
N TRP A 327 -12.55 5.65 15.86
CA TRP A 327 -12.91 7.04 16.11
C TRP A 327 -14.39 7.28 15.75
N ASN A 328 -14.70 7.46 14.46
CA ASN A 328 -16.06 7.75 14.00
C ASN A 328 -16.62 6.69 13.06
N ASN A 329 -15.80 6.14 12.18
CA ASN A 329 -16.26 5.25 11.12
C ASN A 329 -16.36 3.81 11.59
N ASP A 330 -17.31 3.06 11.04
CA ASP A 330 -17.42 1.64 11.32
C ASP A 330 -16.23 0.87 10.75
N VAL A 331 -15.68 0.01 11.60
CA VAL A 331 -14.51 -0.81 11.30
C VAL A 331 -14.78 -2.23 11.74
N VAL A 332 -14.32 -3.19 10.94
CA VAL A 332 -14.27 -4.62 11.27
C VAL A 332 -12.82 -5.05 11.31
N TYR A 333 -12.44 -5.76 12.36
CA TYR A 333 -11.11 -6.36 12.48
C TYR A 333 -11.17 -7.86 12.24
N PHE A 334 -10.16 -8.35 11.54
CA PHE A 334 -9.86 -9.76 11.40
C PHE A 334 -8.52 -10.00 12.09
N TYR A 335 -8.49 -10.86 13.10
CA TYR A 335 -7.34 -11.04 13.98
C TYR A 335 -7.10 -12.51 14.26
N ASP A 336 -5.96 -12.81 14.90
CA ASP A 336 -5.52 -14.19 15.12
C ASP A 336 -5.48 -14.97 13.80
N CYS A 337 -4.98 -14.32 12.75
CA CYS A 337 -4.93 -14.84 11.40
C CYS A 337 -3.73 -15.77 11.20
N PRO A 338 -3.89 -16.93 10.53
CA PRO A 338 -2.77 -17.76 10.14
C PRO A 338 -1.73 -16.96 9.35
N VAL A 339 -0.48 -17.03 9.79
CA VAL A 339 0.67 -16.51 9.03
C VAL A 339 1.13 -17.65 8.14
N ASN A 340 1.14 -17.47 6.82
CA ASN A 340 1.47 -18.53 5.89
C ASN A 340 2.93 -18.99 6.14
N THR A 341 3.11 -20.18 6.72
CA THR A 341 4.40 -20.66 7.26
C THR A 341 5.42 -21.05 6.20
N ASN A 342 5.04 -21.07 4.92
CA ASN A 342 5.98 -21.31 3.81
C ASN A 342 6.81 -20.06 3.46
N ALA A 343 6.49 -18.88 4.00
CA ALA A 343 7.37 -17.72 3.94
C ALA A 343 8.41 -17.81 5.07
N THR A 344 9.47 -18.59 4.84
CA THR A 344 10.62 -18.64 5.75
C THR A 344 11.43 -17.36 5.61
N ILE A 345 11.15 -16.34 6.44
CA ILE A 345 11.99 -15.15 6.54
C ILE A 345 13.22 -15.50 7.40
N CYS A 346 14.32 -15.88 6.76
CA CYS A 346 15.61 -16.06 7.40
C CYS A 346 16.50 -14.84 7.15
N TYR A 347 16.78 -14.07 8.19
CA TYR A 347 17.80 -13.02 8.16
C TYR A 347 19.17 -13.63 8.40
N LYS A 348 20.02 -13.69 7.36
CA LYS A 348 21.46 -13.90 7.53
C LYS A 348 22.22 -13.02 6.53
N GLY A 349 22.95 -12.02 7.02
CA GLY A 349 23.91 -11.25 6.22
C GLY A 349 23.34 -10.24 5.22
N GLY A 350 22.09 -9.79 5.35
CA GLY A 350 21.58 -8.63 4.62
C GLY A 350 21.30 -8.82 3.12
N LYS A 351 21.10 -10.05 2.65
CA LYS A 351 20.59 -10.33 1.30
C LYS A 351 19.40 -11.28 1.35
N MET A 352 18.32 -10.89 0.68
CA MET A 352 17.12 -11.70 0.50
C MET A 352 17.38 -12.71 -0.63
N GLN A 353 17.22 -14.00 -0.36
CA GLN A 353 17.21 -15.01 -1.42
C GLN A 353 15.89 -15.77 -1.37
N VAL A 354 15.31 -15.93 -2.55
CA VAL A 354 14.13 -16.76 -2.80
C VAL A 354 14.65 -18.12 -3.26
N ASN A 355 14.17 -19.19 -2.63
CA ASN A 355 14.27 -20.54 -3.21
C ASN A 355 13.00 -20.82 -4.01
#